data_AF-A0A6B9FZM0-F1
#
_entry.id   AF-A0A6B9FZM0-F1
#
_cell.length_a   1.000
_cell.length_b   1.000
_cell.length_c   1.000
_cell.angle_alpha   90.00
_cell.angle_beta   90.00
_cell.angle_gamma   90.00
#
_symmetry.space_group_name_H-M   'P 1'
#
loop_
_entity.id
_entity.type
_entity.pdbx_description
1 polymer ?
#
loop_
_entity_poly.entity_id
_entity_poly.type
_entity_poly.pdbx_seq_one_letter_code
_entity_poly.pdbx_strand_id
1 'polypeptide(L)'
;MIKGIFKAVVLALLMMSCYAWSADFNNLRNYQTSDSVVNIFDDSNINNAVKVLTGNEYNSFIANFQAFGDPKVLKDGGLFIEGWLPHLRLENASAFVIEPDGKLYAAWLNPDNNYIHYITNDHAKNKIQENIQQWSFRFEGVNFNHKPSGNIIKQKIPDVSYFNTKNYSAKITLLCSDRSIICTKALLKITYKPDNSSHSVLGVINNQDCHKSDCPAESLTFENKNTNTRYFFSLEDNDLLVSTVGKSDVYEKGKWQ
;
A
#
# COMPACT_ATOMS: atom_id res chain seq x y z
N MET A 1 46.59 -30.94 -30.51
CA MET A 1 45.68 -31.64 -29.57
C MET A 1 45.16 -30.75 -28.43
N ILE A 2 45.96 -29.78 -27.94
CA ILE A 2 45.59 -28.93 -26.77
C ILE A 2 44.51 -27.86 -27.06
N LYS A 3 44.37 -27.38 -28.31
CA LYS A 3 43.36 -26.36 -28.69
C LYS A 3 41.91 -26.88 -28.74
N GLY A 4 41.70 -28.20 -28.87
CA GLY A 4 40.36 -28.80 -28.92
C GLY A 4 39.74 -28.96 -27.53
N ILE A 5 40.57 -29.24 -26.52
CA ILE A 5 40.15 -29.47 -25.13
C ILE A 5 39.69 -28.15 -24.48
N PHE A 6 40.37 -27.03 -24.77
CA PHE A 6 39.99 -25.72 -24.23
C PHE A 6 38.63 -25.23 -24.75
N LYS A 7 38.27 -25.53 -26.02
CA LYS A 7 36.95 -25.19 -26.57
C LYS A 7 35.83 -26.04 -25.97
N ALA A 8 36.09 -27.32 -25.68
CA ALA A 8 35.11 -28.20 -25.07
C ALA A 8 34.83 -27.84 -23.60
N VAL A 9 35.84 -27.40 -22.84
CA VAL A 9 35.67 -26.96 -21.45
C VAL A 9 34.90 -25.65 -21.34
N VAL A 10 35.14 -24.68 -22.23
CA VAL A 10 34.38 -23.41 -22.26
C VAL A 10 32.91 -23.65 -22.65
N LEU A 11 32.63 -24.60 -23.55
CA LEU A 11 31.26 -24.94 -23.95
C LEU A 11 30.51 -25.71 -22.84
N ALA A 12 31.19 -26.53 -22.05
CA ALA A 12 30.60 -27.22 -20.91
C ALA A 12 30.29 -26.28 -19.72
N LEU A 13 31.11 -25.24 -19.51
CA LEU A 13 30.88 -24.23 -18.47
C LEU A 13 29.72 -23.26 -18.80
N LEU A 14 29.44 -23.02 -20.08
CA LEU A 14 28.31 -22.19 -20.54
C LEU A 14 26.95 -22.91 -20.48
N MET A 15 26.94 -24.25 -20.41
CA MET A 15 25.70 -25.04 -20.31
C MET A 15 25.24 -25.28 -18.86
N MET A 16 26.00 -24.79 -17.87
CA MET A 16 25.73 -25.01 -16.44
C MET A 16 25.08 -23.82 -15.74
N SER A 17 24.68 -22.79 -16.50
CA SER A 17 24.03 -21.58 -16.00
C SER A 17 22.54 -21.54 -16.36
N CYS A 18 21.77 -22.52 -15.91
CA CYS A 18 20.32 -22.35 -15.77
C CYS A 18 19.69 -23.42 -14.86
N TYR A 19 20.29 -23.68 -13.70
CA TYR A 19 19.48 -24.21 -12.60
C TYR A 19 18.70 -23.04 -12.04
N ALA A 20 17.58 -22.69 -12.69
CA ALA A 20 16.54 -21.96 -12.01
C ALA A 20 16.18 -22.83 -10.79
N TRP A 21 16.51 -22.35 -9.59
CA TRP A 21 16.05 -22.98 -8.36
C TRP A 21 14.53 -22.88 -8.36
N SER A 22 13.86 -23.92 -8.85
CA SER A 22 12.43 -24.09 -8.65
C SER A 22 12.25 -24.39 -7.17
N ALA A 23 11.95 -23.36 -6.39
CA ALA A 23 11.50 -23.58 -5.01
C ALA A 23 10.18 -24.35 -5.09
N ASP A 24 10.15 -25.56 -4.55
CA ASP A 24 8.95 -26.38 -4.51
C ASP A 24 8.20 -26.11 -3.20
N PHE A 25 6.98 -25.57 -3.30
CA PHE A 25 6.18 -25.16 -2.14
C PHE A 25 5.17 -26.23 -1.75
N ASN A 26 5.68 -27.35 -1.22
CA ASN A 26 4.84 -28.50 -0.84
C ASN A 26 3.95 -28.28 0.39
N ASN A 27 4.19 -27.22 1.17
CA ASN A 27 3.55 -26.99 2.47
C ASN A 27 2.46 -25.90 2.47
N LEU A 28 1.99 -25.46 1.30
CA LEU A 28 0.99 -24.38 1.21
C LEU A 28 -0.33 -24.69 1.94
N ARG A 29 -0.64 -25.97 2.13
CA ARG A 29 -1.80 -26.43 2.91
C ARG A 29 -1.79 -25.93 4.35
N ASN A 30 -0.62 -25.64 4.90
CA ASN A 30 -0.47 -25.17 6.28
C ASN A 30 -0.94 -23.72 6.47
N TYR A 31 -1.25 -22.99 5.39
CA TYR A 31 -1.60 -21.56 5.42
C TYR A 31 -2.98 -21.26 4.82
N GLN A 32 -3.85 -22.27 4.71
CA GLN A 32 -5.15 -22.18 4.03
C GLN A 32 -6.29 -21.64 4.92
N THR A 33 -5.99 -21.21 6.14
CA THR A 33 -6.99 -20.66 7.07
C THR A 33 -6.59 -19.26 7.52
N SER A 34 -7.57 -18.46 7.94
CA SER A 34 -7.34 -17.10 8.43
C SER A 34 -6.39 -17.06 9.65
N ASP A 35 -6.42 -18.09 10.51
CA ASP A 35 -5.52 -18.19 11.67
C ASP A 35 -4.09 -18.60 11.31
N SER A 36 -3.90 -19.30 10.19
CA SER A 36 -2.59 -19.83 9.80
C SER A 36 -1.84 -18.94 8.82
N VAL A 37 -2.57 -18.27 7.92
CA VAL A 37 -1.99 -17.42 6.87
C VAL A 37 -1.16 -16.26 7.43
N VAL A 38 -1.46 -15.80 8.64
CA VAL A 38 -0.71 -14.72 9.30
C VAL A 38 0.77 -15.06 9.52
N ASN A 39 1.11 -16.35 9.58
CA ASN A 39 2.48 -16.83 9.78
C ASN A 39 3.16 -17.27 8.47
N ILE A 40 2.56 -17.02 7.29
CA ILE A 40 3.09 -17.50 6.02
C ILE A 40 4.50 -16.97 5.69
N PHE A 41 4.80 -15.74 6.11
CA PHE A 41 6.12 -15.13 5.91
C PHE A 41 7.13 -15.44 7.03
N ASP A 42 6.71 -16.21 8.03
CA ASP A 42 7.64 -16.82 8.99
C ASP A 42 8.31 -18.08 8.42
N ASP A 43 7.72 -18.69 7.39
CA ASP A 43 8.38 -19.73 6.60
C ASP A 43 9.56 -19.13 5.84
N SER A 44 10.76 -19.59 6.19
CA SER A 44 12.00 -19.04 5.64
C SER A 44 12.14 -19.29 4.13
N ASN A 45 11.58 -20.37 3.59
CA ASN A 45 11.63 -20.65 2.16
C ASN A 45 10.73 -19.68 1.39
N ILE A 46 9.48 -19.50 1.86
CA ILE A 46 8.53 -18.55 1.25
C ILE A 46 9.09 -17.13 1.35
N ASN A 47 9.53 -16.71 2.52
CA ASN A 47 10.06 -15.37 2.74
C ASN A 47 11.31 -15.09 1.89
N ASN A 48 12.25 -16.03 1.82
CA ASN A 48 13.43 -15.87 0.97
C ASN A 48 13.06 -15.79 -0.51
N ALA A 49 12.11 -16.59 -0.98
CA ALA A 49 11.66 -16.54 -2.37
C ALA A 49 10.99 -15.20 -2.70
N VAL A 50 10.20 -14.64 -1.76
CA VAL A 50 9.62 -13.30 -1.87
C VAL A 50 10.71 -12.23 -1.92
N LYS A 51 11.73 -12.30 -1.07
CA LYS A 51 12.88 -11.36 -1.10
C LYS A 51 13.62 -11.42 -2.42
N VAL A 52 13.84 -12.61 -2.97
CA VAL A 52 14.47 -12.78 -4.28
C VAL A 52 13.60 -12.20 -5.39
N LEU A 53 12.28 -12.44 -5.35
CA LEU A 53 11.33 -11.93 -6.34
C LEU A 53 11.25 -10.40 -6.34
N THR A 54 11.14 -9.80 -5.15
CA THR A 54 10.85 -8.35 -4.98
C THR A 54 12.12 -7.49 -4.85
N GLY A 55 13.26 -8.09 -4.52
CA GLY A 55 14.54 -7.40 -4.39
C GLY A 55 14.46 -6.21 -3.43
N ASN A 56 14.84 -5.02 -3.94
CA ASN A 56 14.84 -3.79 -3.16
C ASN A 56 13.43 -3.32 -2.74
N GLU A 57 12.38 -3.85 -3.37
CA GLU A 57 10.98 -3.48 -3.11
C GLU A 57 10.31 -4.42 -2.08
N TYR A 58 11.05 -5.36 -1.50
CA TYR A 58 10.56 -6.30 -0.49
C TYR A 58 9.82 -5.59 0.66
N ASN A 59 10.40 -4.51 1.19
CA ASN A 59 9.79 -3.78 2.31
C ASN A 59 8.46 -3.12 1.93
N SER A 60 8.35 -2.62 0.71
CA SER A 60 7.10 -2.03 0.19
C SER A 60 6.00 -3.07 0.04
N PHE A 61 6.35 -4.26 -0.43
CA PHE A 61 5.40 -5.36 -0.55
C PHE A 61 4.98 -5.93 0.81
N ILE A 62 5.94 -6.24 1.69
CA ILE A 62 5.67 -6.98 2.94
C ILE A 62 4.99 -6.12 4.01
N ALA A 63 5.25 -4.80 4.02
CA ALA A 63 4.72 -3.90 5.05
C ALA A 63 3.19 -3.87 5.10
N ASN A 64 2.53 -4.25 4.01
CA ASN A 64 1.07 -4.32 3.92
C ASN A 64 0.47 -5.54 4.63
N PHE A 65 1.23 -6.58 4.94
CA PHE A 65 0.70 -7.78 5.60
C PHE A 65 0.59 -7.62 7.12
N GLN A 66 -0.14 -6.58 7.57
CA GLN A 66 -0.49 -6.36 8.99
C GLN A 66 -1.90 -6.84 9.32
N ALA A 67 -2.83 -6.68 8.38
CA ALA A 67 -4.11 -7.37 8.37
C ALA A 67 -4.16 -8.28 7.14
N PHE A 68 -4.84 -9.41 7.25
CA PHE A 68 -4.95 -10.41 6.19
C PHE A 68 -6.41 -10.58 5.76
N GLY A 69 -6.60 -10.80 4.46
CA GLY A 69 -7.85 -11.36 3.95
C GLY A 69 -7.87 -12.89 4.14
N ASP A 70 -9.05 -13.48 3.98
CA ASP A 70 -9.16 -14.94 3.97
C ASP A 70 -8.35 -15.52 2.80
N PRO A 71 -7.45 -16.48 3.05
CA PRO A 71 -6.66 -17.09 2.00
C PRO A 71 -7.57 -17.89 1.05
N LYS A 72 -7.25 -17.87 -0.24
CA LYS A 72 -8.02 -18.59 -1.26
C LYS A 72 -7.15 -19.66 -1.90
N VAL A 73 -7.57 -20.91 -1.77
CA VAL A 73 -6.95 -22.06 -2.45
C VAL A 73 -7.28 -22.01 -3.93
N LEU A 74 -6.26 -22.15 -4.77
CA LEU A 74 -6.36 -22.15 -6.23
C LEU A 74 -6.51 -23.57 -6.77
N LYS A 75 -6.96 -23.70 -8.03
CA LYS A 75 -7.31 -25.00 -8.65
C LYS A 75 -6.15 -26.00 -8.64
N ASP A 76 -4.92 -25.51 -8.78
CA ASP A 76 -3.71 -26.33 -8.87
C ASP A 76 -3.02 -26.51 -7.51
N GLY A 77 -3.71 -26.20 -6.40
CA GLY A 77 -3.17 -26.29 -5.04
C GLY A 77 -2.37 -25.07 -4.59
N GLY A 78 -2.25 -24.05 -5.44
CA GLY A 78 -1.70 -22.76 -5.09
C GLY A 78 -2.53 -22.00 -4.06
N LEU A 79 -1.96 -20.91 -3.56
CA LEU A 79 -2.55 -20.08 -2.52
C LEU A 79 -2.51 -18.62 -2.95
N PHE A 80 -3.68 -17.98 -2.97
CA PHE A 80 -3.80 -16.54 -3.05
C PHE A 80 -3.98 -15.98 -1.63
N ILE A 81 -3.21 -14.96 -1.30
CA ILE A 81 -3.32 -14.21 -0.07
C ILE A 81 -3.30 -12.72 -0.37
N GLU A 82 -3.91 -11.94 0.50
CA GLU A 82 -3.84 -10.50 0.45
C GLU A 82 -3.69 -9.91 1.85
N GLY A 83 -3.09 -8.72 1.92
CA GLY A 83 -2.95 -7.98 3.16
C GLY A 83 -2.99 -6.47 2.94
N TRP A 84 -3.32 -5.75 4.01
CA TRP A 84 -3.33 -4.29 4.03
C TRP A 84 -2.91 -3.75 5.40
N LEU A 85 -2.48 -2.48 5.42
CA LEU A 85 -2.38 -1.74 6.68
C LEU A 85 -3.78 -1.53 7.28
N PRO A 86 -3.98 -1.66 8.60
CA PRO A 86 -5.28 -1.48 9.23
C PRO A 86 -5.99 -0.21 8.73
N HIS A 87 -7.25 -0.37 8.31
CA HIS A 87 -8.11 0.69 7.76
C HIS A 87 -7.74 1.24 6.37
N LEU A 88 -6.73 0.69 5.67
CA LEU A 88 -6.24 1.17 4.37
C LEU A 88 -6.38 0.11 3.24
N ARG A 89 -7.37 -0.78 3.33
CA ARG A 89 -7.55 -1.89 2.36
C ARG A 89 -7.68 -1.45 0.90
N LEU A 90 -8.19 -0.24 0.65
CA LEU A 90 -8.45 0.30 -0.69
C LEU A 90 -7.34 1.24 -1.18
N GLU A 91 -6.32 1.50 -0.37
CA GLU A 91 -5.32 2.53 -0.63
C GLU A 91 -3.88 2.00 -0.46
N ASN A 92 -3.69 1.00 0.41
CA ASN A 92 -2.41 0.40 0.68
C ASN A 92 -2.55 -1.09 0.96
N ALA A 93 -2.29 -1.90 -0.06
CA ALA A 93 -2.51 -3.33 0.00
C ALA A 93 -1.54 -4.10 -0.89
N SER A 94 -1.28 -5.34 -0.49
CA SER A 94 -0.50 -6.31 -1.26
C SER A 94 -1.33 -7.55 -1.52
N ALA A 95 -1.05 -8.19 -2.65
CA ALA A 95 -1.58 -9.49 -3.03
C ALA A 95 -0.42 -10.40 -3.44
N PHE A 96 -0.53 -11.67 -3.08
CA PHE A 96 0.48 -12.67 -3.38
C PHE A 96 -0.16 -13.98 -3.82
N VAL A 97 0.41 -14.58 -4.85
CA VAL A 97 0.09 -15.93 -5.28
C VAL A 97 1.33 -16.78 -5.25
N ILE A 98 1.21 -17.93 -4.59
CA ILE A 98 2.23 -18.97 -4.54
C ILE A 98 1.63 -20.22 -5.17
N GLU A 99 2.23 -20.69 -6.26
CA GLU A 99 1.88 -21.97 -6.87
C GLU A 99 2.86 -23.07 -6.38
N PRO A 100 2.43 -24.34 -6.29
CA PRO A 100 3.30 -25.42 -5.82
C PRO A 100 4.54 -25.61 -6.69
N ASP A 101 4.44 -25.33 -7.98
CA ASP A 101 5.53 -25.44 -8.96
C ASP A 101 6.59 -24.33 -8.86
N GLY A 102 6.50 -23.48 -7.84
CA GLY A 102 7.47 -22.41 -7.58
C GLY A 102 7.17 -21.10 -8.29
N LYS A 103 6.08 -21.02 -9.06
CA LYS A 103 5.63 -19.75 -9.64
C LYS A 103 5.07 -18.84 -8.57
N LEU A 104 5.56 -17.62 -8.58
CA LEU A 104 5.23 -16.56 -7.65
C LEU A 104 4.72 -15.34 -8.41
N TYR A 105 3.70 -14.71 -7.86
CA TYR A 105 3.17 -13.47 -8.38
C TYR A 105 2.92 -12.53 -7.20
N ALA A 106 3.60 -11.39 -7.19
CA ALA A 106 3.43 -10.37 -6.17
C ALA A 106 2.86 -9.11 -6.81
N ALA A 107 1.91 -8.50 -6.13
CA ALA A 107 1.41 -7.18 -6.47
C ALA A 107 1.28 -6.33 -5.22
N TRP A 108 1.55 -5.03 -5.33
CA TRP A 108 1.28 -4.09 -4.26
C TRP A 108 0.92 -2.71 -4.79
N LEU A 109 0.05 -2.05 -4.05
CA LEU A 109 -0.28 -0.64 -4.22
C LEU A 109 0.16 0.07 -2.94
N ASN A 110 0.99 1.10 -3.10
CA ASN A 110 1.42 1.96 -2.01
C ASN A 110 0.70 3.31 -2.09
N PRO A 111 0.56 4.03 -0.96
CA PRO A 111 -0.02 5.37 -0.94
C PRO A 111 0.79 6.38 -1.75
N ASP A 112 2.04 6.06 -2.12
CA ASP A 112 2.99 6.93 -2.82
C ASP A 112 3.05 6.70 -4.34
N ASN A 113 2.39 5.64 -4.85
CA ASN A 113 2.39 5.27 -6.27
C ASN A 113 0.98 5.13 -6.85
N ASN A 114 0.63 5.87 -7.90
CA ASN A 114 -0.64 5.74 -8.64
C ASN A 114 -0.73 4.51 -9.57
N TYR A 115 -0.02 3.44 -9.26
CA TYR A 115 -0.02 2.21 -10.04
C TYR A 115 0.23 1.00 -9.16
N ILE A 116 -0.33 -0.13 -9.58
CA ILE A 116 -0.05 -1.41 -8.95
C ILE A 116 1.28 -1.89 -9.51
N HIS A 117 2.25 -2.06 -8.62
CA HIS A 117 3.45 -2.81 -8.93
C HIS A 117 3.08 -4.28 -9.07
N TYR A 118 3.56 -4.92 -10.12
CA TYR A 118 3.36 -6.34 -10.34
C TYR A 118 4.62 -6.99 -10.88
N ILE A 119 5.05 -8.04 -10.19
CA ILE A 119 6.24 -8.81 -10.51
C ILE A 119 5.95 -10.30 -10.39
N THR A 120 6.58 -11.07 -11.26
CA THR A 120 6.48 -12.53 -11.28
C THR A 120 7.76 -13.16 -11.81
N ASN A 121 8.05 -14.38 -11.34
CA ASN A 121 9.07 -15.25 -11.92
C ASN A 121 8.49 -16.21 -12.99
N ASP A 122 7.19 -16.17 -13.27
CA ASP A 122 6.59 -16.92 -14.37
C ASP A 122 6.79 -16.19 -15.69
N HIS A 123 7.98 -16.38 -16.27
CA HIS A 123 8.38 -15.76 -17.53
C HIS A 123 7.54 -16.24 -18.74
N ALA A 124 6.78 -17.33 -18.62
CA ALA A 124 5.92 -17.82 -19.70
C ALA A 124 4.60 -17.04 -19.78
N LYS A 125 4.23 -16.30 -18.73
CA LYS A 125 2.93 -15.66 -18.61
C LYS A 125 3.00 -14.17 -18.93
N ASN A 126 2.48 -13.83 -20.11
CA ASN A 126 2.42 -12.43 -20.59
C ASN A 126 1.19 -11.65 -20.06
N LYS A 127 0.44 -12.22 -19.10
CA LYS A 127 -0.79 -11.63 -18.56
C LYS A 127 -0.74 -11.62 -17.03
N ILE A 128 -1.40 -10.63 -16.42
CA ILE A 128 -1.60 -10.57 -14.97
C ILE A 128 -2.30 -11.85 -14.50
N GLN A 129 -1.85 -12.38 -13.36
CA GLN A 129 -2.46 -13.56 -12.75
C GLN A 129 -3.91 -13.25 -12.34
N GLU A 130 -4.84 -14.18 -12.61
CA GLU A 130 -6.29 -13.95 -12.55
C GLU A 130 -6.80 -13.43 -11.19
N ASN A 131 -6.31 -13.97 -10.07
CA ASN A 131 -6.74 -13.56 -8.73
C ASN A 131 -6.15 -12.20 -8.36
N ILE A 132 -4.92 -11.89 -8.79
CA ILE A 132 -4.33 -10.55 -8.66
C ILE A 132 -5.09 -9.53 -9.53
N GLN A 133 -5.50 -9.93 -10.73
CA GLN A 133 -6.34 -9.09 -11.59
C GLN A 133 -7.70 -8.81 -10.92
N GLN A 134 -8.35 -9.83 -10.34
CA GLN A 134 -9.60 -9.64 -9.60
C GLN A 134 -9.41 -8.75 -8.37
N TRP A 135 -8.34 -8.96 -7.61
CA TRP A 135 -7.95 -8.13 -6.47
C TRP A 135 -7.81 -6.65 -6.85
N SER A 136 -7.27 -6.37 -8.04
CA SER A 136 -7.06 -4.99 -8.51
C SER A 136 -8.34 -4.19 -8.77
N PHE A 137 -9.47 -4.85 -9.05
CA PHE A 137 -10.71 -4.15 -9.46
C PHE A 137 -11.33 -3.26 -8.40
N ARG A 138 -10.88 -3.36 -7.15
CA ARG A 138 -11.32 -2.47 -6.07
C ARG A 138 -10.62 -1.11 -6.06
N PHE A 139 -9.52 -0.96 -6.79
CA PHE A 139 -8.73 0.28 -6.83
C PHE A 139 -9.18 1.12 -8.02
N GLU A 140 -9.86 2.23 -7.75
CA GLU A 140 -10.36 3.12 -8.80
C GLU A 140 -9.20 3.87 -9.48
N GLY A 141 -9.16 3.82 -10.81
CA GLY A 141 -8.21 4.61 -11.62
C GLY A 141 -6.75 4.13 -11.58
N VAL A 142 -6.48 2.95 -11.02
CA VAL A 142 -5.12 2.41 -10.89
C VAL A 142 -4.87 1.32 -11.94
N ASN A 143 -3.70 1.36 -12.59
CA ASN A 143 -3.28 0.36 -13.58
C ASN A 143 -2.02 -0.38 -13.14
N PHE A 144 -1.76 -1.55 -13.72
CA PHE A 144 -0.54 -2.33 -13.46
C PHE A 144 0.66 -1.75 -14.20
N ASN A 145 1.80 -1.60 -13.49
CA ASN A 145 3.12 -1.27 -14.04
C ASN A 145 3.15 -0.04 -14.96
N HIS A 146 2.15 0.84 -14.86
CA HIS A 146 2.05 2.05 -15.64
C HIS A 146 2.08 3.25 -14.71
N LYS A 147 3.24 3.89 -14.61
CA LYS A 147 3.37 5.17 -13.92
C LYS A 147 2.63 6.24 -14.73
N PRO A 148 1.59 6.90 -14.20
CA PRO A 148 0.90 7.94 -14.95
C PRO A 148 1.88 9.06 -15.32
N SER A 149 1.81 9.53 -16.56
CA SER A 149 2.51 10.72 -17.02
C SER A 149 1.70 11.96 -16.66
N GLY A 150 2.14 12.75 -15.68
CA GLY A 150 1.46 13.98 -15.29
C GLY A 150 2.43 15.06 -14.80
N ASN A 151 2.18 16.31 -15.21
CA ASN A 151 2.87 17.49 -14.71
C ASN A 151 2.66 17.63 -13.20
N ILE A 152 3.75 17.81 -12.45
CA ILE A 152 3.73 17.96 -10.99
C ILE A 152 2.89 19.19 -10.62
N ILE A 153 1.73 18.99 -9.98
CA ILE A 153 0.95 20.06 -9.36
C ILE A 153 1.53 20.22 -7.95
N LYS A 154 2.10 21.40 -7.64
CA LYS A 154 2.66 21.65 -6.31
C LYS A 154 1.54 21.88 -5.30
N GLN A 155 1.12 20.82 -4.63
CA GLN A 155 0.27 20.96 -3.45
C GLN A 155 1.12 21.44 -2.26
N LYS A 156 0.61 22.45 -1.54
CA LYS A 156 1.37 23.16 -0.49
C LYS A 156 1.27 22.52 0.90
N ILE A 157 0.54 21.40 1.05
CA ILE A 157 0.49 20.65 2.32
C ILE A 157 1.59 19.57 2.29
N PRO A 158 2.44 19.46 3.33
CA PRO A 158 3.35 18.33 3.49
C PRO A 158 2.63 16.98 3.56
N ASP A 159 3.25 15.93 3.01
CA ASP A 159 2.73 14.55 3.05
C ASP A 159 2.31 14.10 4.47
N VAL A 160 3.05 14.59 5.48
CA VAL A 160 2.70 14.44 6.89
C VAL A 160 2.75 15.81 7.55
N SER A 161 1.64 16.21 8.15
CA SER A 161 1.51 17.46 8.90
C SER A 161 1.06 17.20 10.32
N TYR A 162 1.55 17.98 11.27
CA TYR A 162 1.11 17.91 12.66
C TYR A 162 0.38 19.20 13.05
N PHE A 163 -0.71 19.06 13.80
CA PHE A 163 -1.47 20.19 14.31
C PHE A 163 -1.75 20.02 15.79
N ASN A 164 -1.46 21.05 16.58
CA ASN A 164 -1.63 21.02 18.02
C ASN A 164 -2.49 22.18 18.50
N THR A 165 -3.48 21.88 19.33
CA THR A 165 -4.32 22.84 20.03
C THR A 165 -4.19 22.69 21.55
N LYS A 166 -5.02 23.39 22.33
CA LYS A 166 -5.11 23.22 23.78
C LYS A 166 -5.48 21.78 24.15
N ASN A 167 -6.55 21.24 23.56
CA ASN A 167 -7.09 19.93 23.94
C ASN A 167 -6.83 18.82 22.92
N TYR A 168 -6.32 19.12 21.73
CA TYR A 168 -6.11 18.13 20.67
C TYR A 168 -4.68 18.10 20.16
N SER A 169 -4.26 16.91 19.73
CA SER A 169 -3.08 16.70 18.88
C SER A 169 -3.52 15.90 17.66
N ALA A 170 -3.12 16.33 16.47
CA ALA A 170 -3.50 15.72 15.22
C ALA A 170 -2.25 15.43 14.39
N LYS A 171 -2.21 14.23 13.81
CA LYS A 171 -1.31 13.85 12.71
C LYS A 171 -2.16 13.66 11.47
N ILE A 172 -1.90 14.44 10.43
CA ILE A 172 -2.56 14.34 9.14
C ILE A 172 -1.57 13.72 8.15
N THR A 173 -2.00 12.70 7.43
CA THR A 173 -1.20 12.01 6.41
C THR A 173 -1.97 12.02 5.11
N LEU A 174 -1.42 12.66 4.08
CA LEU A 174 -2.02 12.67 2.74
C LEU A 174 -2.01 11.25 2.19
N LEU A 175 -3.11 10.83 1.57
CA LEU A 175 -3.26 9.47 1.02
C LEU A 175 -3.15 9.46 -0.51
N CYS A 176 -2.41 10.41 -1.07
CA CYS A 176 -2.38 10.61 -2.52
C CYS A 176 -1.06 10.13 -3.10
N SER A 177 -1.21 9.28 -4.10
CA SER A 177 -0.14 8.46 -4.66
C SER A 177 0.54 9.08 -5.87
N ASP A 178 0.21 10.34 -6.17
CA ASP A 178 0.84 11.12 -7.23
C ASP A 178 0.77 12.61 -6.97
N ARG A 179 1.95 13.24 -6.93
CA ARG A 179 2.11 14.70 -6.84
C ARG A 179 1.76 15.43 -8.15
N SER A 180 1.33 14.71 -9.17
CA SER A 180 0.79 15.26 -10.42
C SER A 180 -0.73 15.48 -10.38
N ILE A 181 -1.42 14.97 -9.36
CA ILE A 181 -2.86 15.12 -9.14
C ILE A 181 -3.08 15.87 -7.83
N ILE A 182 -4.06 16.76 -7.80
CA ILE A 182 -4.48 17.47 -6.58
C ILE A 182 -4.96 16.43 -5.56
N CYS A 183 -4.32 16.35 -4.40
CA CYS A 183 -4.74 15.42 -3.37
C CYS A 183 -6.09 15.82 -2.79
N THR A 184 -6.99 14.85 -2.72
CA THR A 184 -8.35 15.02 -2.20
C THR A 184 -8.63 14.18 -0.95
N LYS A 185 -7.71 13.29 -0.52
CA LYS A 185 -7.89 12.39 0.61
C LYS A 185 -6.75 12.47 1.62
N ALA A 186 -7.08 12.41 2.90
CA ALA A 186 -6.11 12.35 3.99
C ALA A 186 -6.60 11.47 5.15
N LEU A 187 -5.66 10.90 5.89
CA LEU A 187 -5.91 10.22 7.16
C LEU A 187 -5.59 11.16 8.31
N LEU A 188 -6.56 11.37 9.19
CA LEU A 188 -6.39 12.05 10.47
C LEU A 188 -6.22 11.01 11.57
N LYS A 189 -5.12 11.07 12.32
CA LYS A 189 -5.05 10.49 13.67
C LYS A 189 -5.18 11.63 14.67
N ILE A 190 -6.27 11.63 15.44
CA ILE A 190 -6.54 12.67 16.43
C ILE A 190 -6.52 12.10 17.85
N THR A 191 -5.87 12.82 18.75
CA THR A 191 -5.77 12.51 20.18
C THR A 191 -6.40 13.64 20.98
N TYR A 192 -7.35 13.31 21.86
CA TYR A 192 -7.88 14.22 22.87
C TYR A 192 -6.97 14.16 24.10
N LYS A 193 -6.29 15.26 24.40
CA LYS A 193 -5.24 15.35 25.44
C LYS A 193 -5.75 15.10 26.86
N PRO A 194 -6.95 15.55 27.28
CA PRO A 194 -7.40 15.38 28.65
C PRO A 194 -7.52 13.92 29.13
N ASP A 195 -7.86 12.99 28.23
CA ASP A 195 -7.96 11.56 28.56
C ASP A 195 -7.03 10.67 27.73
N ASN A 196 -6.21 11.27 26.87
CA ASN A 196 -5.30 10.61 25.94
C ASN A 196 -5.98 9.59 24.99
N SER A 197 -7.30 9.72 24.78
CA SER A 197 -8.02 8.90 23.81
C SER A 197 -7.63 9.29 22.39
N SER A 198 -7.47 8.30 21.51
CA SER A 198 -7.11 8.54 20.11
C SER A 198 -7.87 7.63 19.17
N HIS A 199 -8.13 8.13 17.97
CA HIS A 199 -8.72 7.36 16.88
C HIS A 199 -8.28 7.93 15.53
N SER A 200 -8.55 7.17 14.47
CA SER A 200 -8.21 7.59 13.11
C SER A 200 -9.47 7.73 12.26
N VAL A 201 -9.49 8.74 11.40
CA VAL A 201 -10.63 9.11 10.56
C VAL A 201 -10.13 9.44 9.16
N LEU A 202 -10.78 8.87 8.16
CA LEU A 202 -10.56 9.22 6.76
C LEU A 202 -11.32 10.52 6.44
N GLY A 203 -10.68 11.42 5.70
CA GLY A 203 -11.27 12.70 5.34
C GLY A 203 -10.87 13.18 3.95
N VAL A 204 -11.45 14.31 3.59
CA VAL A 204 -11.28 14.97 2.31
C VAL A 204 -10.53 16.29 2.46
N ILE A 205 -9.78 16.64 1.41
CA ILE A 205 -9.05 17.90 1.29
C ILE A 205 -9.85 18.81 0.37
N ASN A 206 -10.22 19.98 0.88
CA ASN A 206 -10.93 20.98 0.11
C ASN A 206 -9.91 21.95 -0.50
N ASN A 207 -9.78 21.89 -1.83
CA ASN A 207 -8.84 22.71 -2.59
C ASN A 207 -9.56 23.90 -3.24
N GLN A 208 -8.88 25.04 -3.42
CA GLN A 208 -9.41 26.18 -4.18
C GLN A 208 -9.65 25.85 -5.65
N ASP A 209 -10.52 26.63 -6.31
CA ASP A 209 -10.70 26.59 -7.76
C ASP A 209 -9.38 26.89 -8.48
N CYS A 210 -8.95 25.93 -9.29
CA CYS A 210 -7.60 25.91 -9.86
C CYS A 210 -7.52 26.59 -11.24
N HIS A 211 -6.65 27.59 -11.35
CA HIS A 211 -6.14 28.05 -12.64
C HIS A 211 -4.65 27.69 -12.81
N LYS A 212 -4.46 26.54 -13.50
CA LYS A 212 -3.29 26.07 -14.27
C LYS A 212 -1.92 25.77 -13.63
N SER A 213 -1.62 26.10 -12.37
CA SER A 213 -0.35 25.57 -11.78
C SER A 213 -0.25 25.48 -10.27
N ASP A 214 -1.09 26.18 -9.51
CA ASP A 214 -1.07 26.17 -8.05
C ASP A 214 -2.49 26.01 -7.50
N CYS A 215 -2.66 25.04 -6.58
CA CYS A 215 -3.94 24.73 -5.94
C CYS A 215 -3.70 24.60 -4.43
N PRO A 216 -3.71 25.71 -3.67
CA PRO A 216 -3.62 25.63 -2.23
C PRO A 216 -4.90 24.97 -1.67
N ALA A 217 -4.72 24.11 -0.70
CA ALA A 217 -5.83 23.63 0.11
C ALA A 217 -6.26 24.73 1.08
N GLU A 218 -7.56 24.90 1.30
CA GLU A 218 -8.12 25.84 2.28
C GLU A 218 -8.42 25.16 3.60
N SER A 219 -8.95 23.94 3.51
CA SER A 219 -9.42 23.20 4.68
C SER A 219 -9.33 21.69 4.52
N LEU A 220 -9.35 21.02 5.66
CA LEU A 220 -9.40 19.57 5.76
C LEU A 220 -10.65 19.17 6.54
N THR A 221 -11.44 18.24 6.02
CA THR A 221 -12.67 17.77 6.67
C THR A 221 -12.63 16.27 6.87
N PHE A 222 -12.84 15.81 8.11
CA PHE A 222 -12.84 14.40 8.48
C PHE A 222 -14.13 14.06 9.22
N GLU A 223 -14.77 12.94 8.89
CA GLU A 223 -16.03 12.52 9.51
C GLU A 223 -15.94 11.12 10.12
N ASN A 224 -16.06 11.05 11.44
CA ASN A 224 -16.20 9.80 12.16
C ASN A 224 -17.68 9.42 12.20
N LYS A 225 -18.09 8.53 11.30
CA LYS A 225 -19.48 8.04 11.18
C LYS A 225 -19.95 7.25 12.40
N ASN A 226 -19.04 6.63 13.16
CA ASN A 226 -19.42 5.86 14.34
C ASN A 226 -19.87 6.76 15.49
N THR A 227 -19.23 7.94 15.62
CA THR A 227 -19.54 8.91 16.68
C THR A 227 -20.34 10.11 16.19
N ASN A 228 -20.63 10.18 14.88
CA ASN A 228 -21.18 11.36 14.20
C ASN A 228 -20.41 12.64 14.56
N THR A 229 -19.07 12.54 14.55
CA THR A 229 -18.17 13.66 14.82
C THR A 229 -17.48 14.12 13.55
N ARG A 230 -17.54 15.43 13.27
CA ARG A 230 -16.81 16.10 12.20
C ARG A 230 -15.64 16.89 12.78
N TYR A 231 -14.48 16.75 12.15
CA TYR A 231 -13.29 17.56 12.38
C TYR A 231 -13.04 18.41 11.15
N PHE A 232 -12.99 19.73 11.33
CA PHE A 232 -12.70 20.69 10.28
C PHE A 232 -11.47 21.51 10.66
N PHE A 233 -10.46 21.50 9.82
CA PHE A 233 -9.24 22.30 9.99
C PHE A 233 -9.24 23.43 8.97
N SER A 234 -9.21 24.69 9.44
CA SER A 234 -8.91 25.86 8.59
C SER A 234 -7.39 26.00 8.49
N LEU A 235 -6.84 25.89 7.28
CA LEU A 235 -5.40 26.05 7.03
C LEU A 235 -4.99 27.52 7.03
N GLU A 236 -5.89 28.43 6.66
CA GLU A 236 -5.66 29.87 6.68
C GLU A 236 -5.67 30.39 8.12
N ASP A 237 -6.69 30.02 8.89
CA ASP A 237 -6.85 30.55 10.24
C ASP A 237 -6.06 29.76 11.29
N ASN A 238 -5.60 28.55 10.98
CA ASN A 238 -4.99 27.61 11.94
C ASN A 238 -5.95 27.24 13.06
N ASP A 239 -7.17 26.87 12.69
CA ASP A 239 -8.25 26.56 13.62
C ASP A 239 -8.79 25.15 13.41
N LEU A 240 -9.14 24.49 14.52
CA LEU A 240 -9.85 23.23 14.55
C LEU A 240 -11.26 23.44 15.08
N LEU A 241 -12.24 23.04 14.28
CA LEU A 241 -13.64 22.88 14.70
C LEU A 241 -13.94 21.39 14.87
N VAL A 242 -14.45 21.03 16.05
CA VAL A 242 -14.96 19.69 16.35
C VAL A 242 -16.46 19.79 16.58
N SER A 243 -17.26 19.21 15.69
CA SER A 243 -18.72 19.18 15.79
C SER A 243 -19.19 17.76 16.02
N THR A 244 -19.95 17.50 17.08
CA THR A 244 -20.53 16.19 17.36
C THR A 244 -22.03 16.35 17.53
N VAL A 245 -22.82 15.54 16.81
CA VAL A 245 -24.29 15.60 16.90
C VAL A 245 -24.74 15.50 18.35
N GLY A 246 -25.53 16.48 18.81
CA GLY A 246 -26.06 16.54 20.18
C GLY A 246 -25.09 17.10 21.23
N LYS A 247 -23.92 17.62 20.83
CA LYS A 247 -22.99 18.33 21.70
C LYS A 247 -22.72 19.73 21.16
N SER A 248 -22.29 20.66 22.03
CA SER A 248 -21.82 21.96 21.59
C SER A 248 -20.54 21.81 20.76
N ASP A 249 -20.45 22.60 19.71
CA ASP A 249 -19.25 22.68 18.88
C ASP A 249 -18.06 23.20 19.69
N VAL A 250 -16.89 22.61 19.45
CA VAL A 250 -15.62 23.02 20.05
C VAL A 250 -14.77 23.70 18.99
N TYR A 251 -14.34 24.92 19.27
CA TYR A 251 -13.46 25.70 18.41
C TYR A 251 -12.13 25.95 19.11
N GLU A 252 -11.02 25.57 18.48
CA GLU A 252 -9.69 25.73 19.06
C GLU A 252 -8.67 26.25 18.05
N LYS A 253 -8.02 27.36 18.44
CA LYS A 253 -6.81 27.84 17.78
C LYS A 253 -5.67 26.84 18.00
N GLY A 254 -4.92 26.56 16.93
CA GLY A 254 -3.78 25.66 17.00
C GLY A 254 -2.56 26.17 16.24
N LYS A 255 -1.58 25.29 16.12
CA LYS A 255 -0.31 25.54 15.42
C LYS A 255 0.05 24.32 14.57
N TRP A 256 0.37 24.58 13.31
CA TRP A 256 0.99 23.60 12.42
C TRP A 256 2.48 23.43 12.73
N GLN A 257 2.97 22.22 12.54
CA GLN A 257 4.38 21.83 12.67
C GLN A 257 4.80 20.97 11.49
#